data_AF-A0A534VY96-F1
#
_entry.id   AF-A0A534VY96-F1
#
_cell.length_a   1.000
_cell.length_b   1.000
_cell.length_c   1.000
_cell.angle_alpha   90.00
_cell.angle_beta   90.00
_cell.angle_gamma   90.00
#
_symmetry.space_group_name_H-M   'P 1'
#
loop_
_entity.id
_entity.type
_entity.pdbx_description
1 polymer ?
#
loop_
_entity_poly.entity_id
_entity_poly.type
_entity_poly.pdbx_seq_one_letter_code
_entity_poly.pdbx_strand_id
1 'polypeptide(L)'
;MMRVALMHRRLAGGGTEADLRRLAAGLARRGHDVHVFCARADAVLPGVTLHRVPIVRAGRLARLVSFAFAAPRLVARERWDVVVGFGRTPRQDVVRVGGGTHRTYLARMRAAGLRRAPLGPYHR
;
A
#
# COMPACT_ATOMS: atom_id res chain seq x y z
N MET A 1 21.90 -8.17 6.77
CA MET A 1 21.03 -7.02 7.07
C MET A 1 20.69 -6.32 5.76
N MET A 2 19.42 -5.95 5.52
CA MET A 2 18.99 -5.29 4.27
C MET A 2 18.15 -4.06 4.59
N ARG A 3 18.18 -3.06 3.71
CA ARG A 3 17.28 -1.89 3.70
C ARG A 3 16.11 -2.14 2.78
N VAL A 4 14.91 -2.21 3.34
CA VAL A 4 13.68 -2.58 2.63
C VAL A 4 12.70 -1.41 2.64
N ALA A 5 12.30 -0.94 1.47
CA ALA A 5 11.23 0.03 1.32
C ALA A 5 9.90 -0.65 0.96
N LEU A 6 8.85 -0.36 1.73
CA LEU A 6 7.50 -0.86 1.49
C LEU A 6 6.58 0.29 1.12
N MET A 7 5.92 0.22 -0.03
CA MET A 7 5.00 1.26 -0.51
C MET A 7 3.55 0.80 -0.46
N HIS A 8 2.73 1.52 0.32
CA HIS A 8 1.27 1.39 0.26
C HIS A 8 0.60 2.67 0.76
N ARG A 9 -0.53 3.04 0.15
CA ARG A 9 -1.19 4.32 0.47
C ARG A 9 -1.63 4.41 1.92
N ARG A 10 -2.00 3.28 2.53
CA ARG A 10 -2.56 3.23 3.89
C ARG A 10 -1.96 2.06 4.65
N LEU A 11 -1.61 2.28 5.91
CA LEU A 11 -1.26 1.24 6.87
C LEU A 11 -2.38 1.16 7.93
N ALA A 12 -3.61 1.03 7.45
CA ALA A 12 -4.83 1.32 8.19
C ALA A 12 -6.00 0.49 7.65
N GLY A 13 -6.42 -0.53 8.41
CA GLY A 13 -7.55 -1.44 8.11
C GLY A 13 -7.41 -2.29 6.84
N GLY A 14 -8.13 -3.41 6.73
CA GLY A 14 -8.15 -4.24 5.51
C GLY A 14 -7.08 -5.35 5.44
N GLY A 15 -7.28 -6.30 4.51
CA GLY A 15 -6.45 -7.49 4.39
C GLY A 15 -5.05 -7.23 3.83
N THR A 16 -4.93 -6.35 2.83
CA THR A 16 -3.63 -5.95 2.26
C THR A 16 -2.79 -5.21 3.29
N GLU A 17 -3.41 -4.32 4.07
CA GLU A 17 -2.76 -3.56 5.12
C GLU A 17 -2.37 -4.45 6.32
N ALA A 18 -3.16 -5.47 6.63
CA ALA A 18 -2.80 -6.48 7.62
C ALA A 18 -1.57 -7.29 7.19
N ASP A 19 -1.52 -7.71 5.92
CA ASP A 19 -0.37 -8.41 5.36
C ASP A 19 0.89 -7.52 5.36
N LEU A 20 0.77 -6.27 4.93
CA LEU A 20 1.85 -5.29 4.97
C LEU A 20 2.42 -5.13 6.39
N ARG A 21 1.55 -5.00 7.40
CA ARG A 21 2.00 -4.90 8.81
C ARG A 21 2.74 -6.15 9.27
N ARG A 22 2.25 -7.35 8.91
CA ARG A 22 2.89 -8.62 9.26
C ARG A 22 4.24 -8.77 8.59
N LEU A 23 4.35 -8.41 7.30
CA LEU A 23 5.62 -8.41 6.57
C LEU A 23 6.62 -7.44 7.20
N ALA A 24 6.22 -6.18 7.40
CA ALA A 24 7.08 -5.15 7.95
C ALA A 24 7.62 -5.53 9.34
N ALA A 25 6.74 -5.97 10.25
CA ALA A 25 7.14 -6.42 11.58
C ALA A 25 7.98 -7.72 11.54
N GLY A 26 7.70 -8.63 10.60
CA GLY A 26 8.46 -9.86 10.40
C GLY A 26 9.89 -9.63 9.91
N LEU A 27 10.08 -8.62 9.06
CA LEU A 27 11.40 -8.19 8.57
C LEU A 27 12.17 -7.42 9.65
N ALA A 28 11.52 -6.48 10.35
CA ALA A 28 12.15 -5.73 11.43
C ALA A 28 12.66 -6.65 12.55
N ARG A 29 11.85 -7.66 12.96
CA ARG A 29 12.26 -8.67 13.95
C ARG A 29 13.46 -9.54 13.52
N ARG A 30 13.73 -9.63 12.21
CA ARG A 30 14.91 -10.32 11.67
C ARG A 30 16.14 -9.40 11.54
N GLY A 31 16.04 -8.16 12.01
CA GLY A 31 17.14 -7.19 11.99
C GLY A 31 17.32 -6.47 10.65
N HIS A 32 16.30 -6.45 9.78
CA HIS A 32 16.32 -5.62 8.57
C HIS A 32 15.95 -4.17 8.91
N ASP A 33 16.50 -3.22 8.15
CA ASP A 33 16.14 -1.80 8.21
C ASP A 33 14.89 -1.58 7.34
N VAL A 34 13.72 -1.49 7.98
CA VAL A 34 12.43 -1.50 7.30
C VAL A 34 11.78 -0.13 7.30
N HIS A 35 11.49 0.37 6.10
CA HIS A 35 10.87 1.66 5.89
C HIS A 35 9.52 1.49 5.19
N VAL A 36 8.46 2.13 5.70
CA VAL A 36 7.12 2.10 5.10
C VAL A 36 6.72 3.50 4.65
N PHE A 37 6.47 3.66 3.36
CA PHE A 37 5.98 4.88 2.73
C PHE A 37 4.46 4.83 2.60
N CYS A 38 3.75 5.62 3.40
CA CYS A 38 2.29 5.67 3.39
C CYS A 38 1.74 7.08 3.64
N ALA A 39 0.52 7.35 3.15
CA ALA A 39 -0.13 8.64 3.39
C ALA A 39 -0.86 8.69 4.75
N ARG A 40 -1.29 7.52 5.23
CA ARG A 40 -1.98 7.34 6.51
C ARG A 40 -1.55 6.04 7.16
N ALA A 41 -1.24 6.10 8.45
CA ALA A 41 -1.04 4.95 9.32
C ALA A 41 -1.90 5.14 10.57
N ASP A 42 -2.49 4.05 11.07
CA ASP A 42 -3.28 4.09 12.31
C ASP A 42 -2.46 3.68 13.55
N ALA A 43 -1.26 3.11 13.36
CA ALA A 43 -0.37 2.71 14.43
C ALA A 43 1.10 2.78 14.00
N VAL A 44 1.97 3.02 14.97
CA VAL A 44 3.43 2.86 14.83
C VAL A 44 3.77 1.39 14.95
N LEU A 45 4.69 0.90 14.12
CA LEU A 45 5.21 -0.46 14.19
C LEU A 45 6.62 -0.41 14.79
N PRO A 46 6.88 -1.13 15.90
CA PRO A 46 8.22 -1.19 16.49
C PRO A 46 9.27 -1.68 15.48
N GLY A 47 10.43 -1.01 15.41
CA GLY A 47 11.51 -1.36 14.50
C GLY A 47 11.22 -1.04 13.01
N VAL A 48 10.18 -0.26 12.71
CA VAL A 48 9.84 0.16 11.35
C VAL A 48 9.78 1.67 11.27
N THR A 49 10.53 2.25 10.33
CA THR A 49 10.52 3.69 10.06
C THR A 49 9.33 4.06 9.17
N LEU A 50 8.43 4.91 9.66
CA LEU A 50 7.28 5.38 8.88
C LEU A 50 7.59 6.69 8.15
N HIS A 51 7.43 6.68 6.83
CA HIS A 51 7.57 7.84 5.95
C HIS A 51 6.20 8.33 5.49
N ARG A 52 5.85 9.56 5.88
CA ARG A 52 4.56 10.13 5.50
C ARG A 52 4.61 10.72 4.10
N VAL A 53 3.82 10.15 3.19
CA VAL A 53 3.72 10.60 1.80
C VAL A 53 2.65 11.68 1.68
N PRO A 54 2.98 12.91 1.25
CA PRO A 54 1.99 13.94 1.01
C PRO A 54 1.09 13.55 -0.18
N ILE A 55 -0.22 13.65 0.01
CA ILE A 55 -1.22 13.38 -1.03
C ILE A 55 -2.21 14.55 -1.12
N VAL A 56 -2.75 14.79 -2.32
CA VAL A 56 -3.77 15.83 -2.50
C VAL A 56 -5.05 15.39 -1.80
N ARG A 57 -5.69 16.29 -1.04
CA ARG A 57 -6.96 16.02 -0.33
C ARG A 57 -8.19 16.19 -1.24
N ALA A 58 -8.09 15.77 -2.50
CA ALA A 58 -9.15 15.86 -3.49
C ALA A 58 -9.89 14.51 -3.67
N GLY A 59 -10.63 14.37 -4.78
CA GLY A 59 -11.38 13.16 -5.13
C GLY A 59 -10.57 11.85 -5.08
N ARG A 60 -11.27 10.70 -5.07
CA ARG A 60 -10.64 9.37 -4.90
C ARG A 60 -9.53 9.08 -5.92
N LEU A 61 -9.76 9.43 -7.19
CA LEU A 61 -8.77 9.29 -8.28
C LEU A 61 -7.54 10.17 -8.03
N ALA A 62 -7.74 11.45 -7.71
CA ALA A 62 -6.64 12.38 -7.44
C ALA A 62 -5.77 11.92 -6.25
N ARG A 63 -6.39 11.38 -5.18
CA ARG A 63 -5.67 10.76 -4.06
C ARG A 63 -4.85 9.53 -4.46
N LEU A 64 -5.38 8.71 -5.37
CA LEU A 64 -4.66 7.54 -5.89
C LEU A 64 -3.45 7.94 -6.74
N VAL A 65 -3.67 8.85 -7.69
CA VAL A 65 -2.65 9.32 -8.62
C VAL A 65 -1.55 10.10 -7.90
N SER A 66 -1.91 11.02 -7.00
CA SER A 66 -0.92 11.76 -6.22
C SER A 66 0.00 10.84 -5.42
N PHE A 67 -0.55 9.81 -4.76
CA PHE A 67 0.27 8.82 -4.06
C PHE A 67 1.18 8.05 -5.02
N ALA A 68 0.64 7.62 -6.16
CA ALA A 68 1.38 6.86 -7.17
C ALA A 68 2.57 7.64 -7.77
N PHE A 69 2.55 8.97 -7.72
CA PHE A 69 3.70 9.79 -8.14
C PHE A 69 4.58 10.26 -6.97
N ALA A 70 4.00 10.55 -5.80
CA ALA A 70 4.75 11.07 -4.67
C ALA A 70 5.58 10.00 -3.94
N ALA A 71 5.02 8.80 -3.71
CA ALA A 71 5.72 7.74 -3.00
C ALA A 71 7.02 7.30 -3.72
N PRO A 72 7.00 7.02 -5.04
CA PRO A 72 8.21 6.64 -5.77
C PRO A 72 9.29 7.72 -5.78
N ARG A 73 8.89 9.00 -5.78
CA ARG A 73 9.84 10.12 -5.69
C ARG A 73 10.54 10.16 -4.34
N LEU A 74 9.82 9.86 -3.26
CA LEU A 74 10.41 9.79 -1.91
C LEU A 74 11.31 8.58 -1.77
N VAL A 75 10.87 7.41 -2.23
CA VAL A 75 11.69 6.19 -2.25
C VAL A 75 12.99 6.42 -3.02
N ALA A 76 12.93 7.11 -4.17
CA ALA A 76 14.10 7.39 -5.00
C ALA A 76 15.12 8.37 -4.39
N ARG A 77 14.84 8.99 -3.23
CA ARG A 77 15.82 9.86 -2.52
C ARG A 77 16.89 9.07 -1.80
N GLU A 78 16.65 7.78 -1.57
CA GLU A 78 17.56 6.89 -0.87
C GLU A 78 17.83 5.64 -1.70
N ARG A 79 18.87 4.90 -1.32
CA ARG A 79 19.16 3.58 -1.89
C ARG A 79 18.56 2.48 -1.01
N TRP A 80 17.91 1.53 -1.66
CA TRP A 80 17.26 0.37 -1.05
C TRP A 80 17.81 -0.90 -1.68
N ASP A 81 17.88 -1.98 -0.90
CA ASP A 81 18.20 -3.29 -1.45
C ASP A 81 16.99 -3.88 -2.17
N VAL A 82 15.77 -3.55 -1.71
CA VAL A 82 14.53 -3.93 -2.38
C VAL A 82 13.40 -2.95 -2.05
N VAL A 83 12.62 -2.60 -3.07
CA VAL A 83 11.38 -1.84 -2.97
C VAL A 83 10.19 -2.74 -3.29
N VAL A 84 9.32 -2.95 -2.30
CA VAL A 84 8.10 -3.76 -2.45
C VAL A 84 6.86 -2.86 -2.46
N GLY A 85 6.06 -2.92 -3.51
CA GLY A 85 4.78 -2.20 -3.56
C GLY A 85 3.57 -3.11 -3.41
N PHE A 86 2.63 -2.69 -2.57
CA PHE A 86 1.36 -3.37 -2.30
C PHE A 86 0.18 -2.77 -3.08
N GLY A 87 0.48 -1.86 -4.00
CA GLY A 87 -0.49 -1.13 -4.79
C GLY A 87 0.02 -0.83 -6.20
N ARG A 88 -0.75 -0.02 -6.93
CA ARG A 88 -0.37 0.42 -8.28
C ARG A 88 0.56 1.63 -8.18
N THR A 89 1.83 1.38 -7.89
CA THR A 89 2.90 2.38 -7.82
C THR A 89 4.05 1.98 -8.74
N PRO A 90 4.63 2.92 -9.51
CA PRO A 90 5.85 2.65 -10.28
C PRO A 90 7.08 2.57 -9.38
N ARG A 91 8.23 2.14 -9.94
CA ARG A 91 9.53 1.98 -9.23
C ARG A 91 9.49 1.03 -8.04
N GLN A 92 8.87 -0.12 -8.24
CA GLN A 92 8.90 -1.24 -7.32
C GLN A 92 9.70 -2.38 -7.96
N ASP A 93 10.61 -2.98 -7.21
CA ASP A 93 11.36 -4.16 -7.65
C ASP A 93 10.47 -5.41 -7.54
N VAL A 94 9.61 -5.43 -6.51
CA VAL A 94 8.65 -6.50 -6.27
C VAL A 94 7.25 -5.91 -6.13
N VAL A 95 6.29 -6.47 -6.87
CA VAL A 95 4.88 -6.16 -6.71
C VAL A 95 4.18 -7.26 -5.93
N ARG A 96 3.61 -6.90 -4.78
CA ARG A 96 2.76 -7.81 -4.00
C ARG A 96 1.32 -7.62 -4.43
N VAL A 97 0.79 -8.61 -5.13
CA VAL A 97 -0.63 -8.68 -5.53
C VAL A 97 -1.33 -9.70 -4.64
N GLY A 98 -2.05 -9.25 -3.61
CA GLY A 98 -2.83 -10.16 -2.76
C GLY A 98 -4.30 -9.79 -2.65
N GLY A 99 -4.81 -9.05 -3.63
CA GLY A 99 -6.23 -8.99 -3.90
C GLY A 99 -6.60 -10.07 -4.92
N GLY A 100 -7.75 -10.70 -4.75
CA GLY A 100 -8.36 -11.48 -5.84
C GLY A 100 -8.70 -10.60 -7.04
N THR A 101 -9.14 -11.20 -8.14
CA THR A 101 -9.53 -10.42 -9.32
C THR A 101 -10.67 -9.46 -8.96
N HIS A 102 -10.65 -8.26 -9.57
CA HIS A 102 -11.71 -7.28 -9.34
C HIS A 102 -13.09 -7.87 -9.69
N ARG A 103 -13.14 -8.66 -10.75
CA ARG A 103 -14.32 -9.41 -11.19
C ARG A 103 -14.86 -10.36 -10.11
N THR A 104 -14.00 -11.21 -9.53
CA THR A 104 -14.41 -12.14 -8.47
C THR A 104 -14.85 -11.40 -7.22
N TYR A 105 -14.18 -10.30 -6.86
CA TYR A 105 -14.60 -9.44 -5.75
C TYR A 105 -16.01 -8.88 -5.98
N LEU A 106 -16.28 -8.33 -7.16
CA LEU A 106 -17.62 -7.82 -7.51
C LEU A 106 -18.68 -8.93 -7.52
N ALA A 107 -18.35 -10.12 -8.03
CA ALA A 107 -19.25 -11.27 -8.01
C ALA A 107 -19.61 -11.69 -6.57
N ARG A 108 -18.62 -11.78 -5.68
CA ARG A 108 -18.84 -12.10 -4.25
C ARG A 108 -19.63 -11.03 -3.52
N MET A 109 -19.36 -9.74 -3.78
CA MET A 109 -20.14 -8.65 -3.21
C MET A 109 -21.62 -8.71 -3.64
N ARG A 110 -21.88 -9.04 -4.91
CA ARG A 110 -23.24 -9.21 -5.43
C ARG A 110 -23.93 -10.40 -4.76
N ALA A 111 -23.26 -11.55 -4.68
CA ALA A 111 -23.78 -12.74 -4.02
C ALA A 111 -24.08 -12.50 -2.53
N ALA A 112 -23.27 -11.69 -1.85
CA ALA A 112 -23.47 -11.32 -0.44
C ALA A 112 -24.50 -10.20 -0.21
N GLY A 113 -25.21 -9.72 -1.25
CA GLY A 113 -26.23 -8.67 -1.10
C GLY A 113 -25.70 -7.27 -0.76
N LEU A 114 -24.38 -7.04 -0.81
CA LEU A 114 -23.74 -5.79 -0.38
C LEU A 114 -23.80 -4.65 -1.41
N ARG A 115 -24.85 -4.58 -2.24
CA ARG A 115 -25.02 -3.55 -3.29
C ARG A 115 -25.47 -2.22 -2.68
N ARG A 116 -24.60 -1.19 -2.70
CA ARG A 116 -24.91 0.12 -2.10
C ARG A 116 -24.81 1.36 -3.00
N ALA A 117 -24.27 1.30 -4.22
CA ALA A 117 -24.16 2.48 -5.10
C ALA A 117 -23.88 2.11 -6.56
N PRO A 118 -24.16 3.01 -7.53
CA PRO A 118 -23.72 2.82 -8.91
C PRO A 118 -22.20 2.67 -8.98
N LEU A 119 -21.76 1.72 -9.81
CA LEU A 119 -20.36 1.40 -10.02
C LEU A 119 -19.66 2.59 -10.68
N GLY A 120 -18.78 3.27 -9.93
CA GLY A 120 -17.88 4.27 -10.52
C GLY A 120 -16.97 3.64 -11.59
N PRO A 121 -16.26 4.45 -12.40
CA PRO A 121 -15.47 3.98 -13.56
C PRO A 121 -14.38 2.94 -13.22
N TYR A 122 -14.05 2.78 -11.94
CA TYR A 122 -13.11 1.80 -11.40
C TYR A 122 -13.65 0.37 -11.29
N HIS A 123 -14.94 0.19 -11.55
CA HIS A 123 -15.68 -1.03 -11.27
C HIS A 123 -16.27 -1.70 -12.52
N ARG A 124 -15.76 -1.34 -13.71
CA ARG A 124 -16.05 -2.04 -14.96
C ARG A 124 -15.25 -3.34 -15.04
#